data_AF-A0A376VFC8-F1
#
_entry.id   AF-A0A376VFC8-F1
#
_cell.length_a   1.000
_cell.length_b   1.000
_cell.length_c   1.000
_cell.angle_alpha   90.00
_cell.angle_beta   90.00
_cell.angle_gamma   90.00
#
_symmetry.space_group_name_H-M   'P 1'
#
loop_
_entity.id
_entity.type
_entity.pdbx_description
1 polymer ?
#
loop_
_entity_poly.entity_id
_entity_poly.type
_entity_poly.pdbx_seq_one_letter_code
_entity_poly.pdbx_strand_id
1 'polypeptide(L)' 'MITGIQITKAANDDLLNSFWLLDSEKGEARCIVAKAGFAEDEVVAVSKLGDIEYREVPVEVKPKFALKVVNT' A
#
# COMPACT_ATOMS: atom_id res chain seq x y z
N MET A 1 -5.18 10.35 3.62
CA MET A 1 -5.92 9.86 2.44
C MET A 1 -5.17 8.66 1.89
N ILE A 2 -5.88 7.57 1.59
CA ILE A 2 -5.25 6.35 1.06
C ILE A 2 -5.22 6.41 -0.46
N THR A 3 -4.02 6.31 -1.03
CA THR A 3 -3.80 6.27 -2.47
C THR A 3 -3.06 4.99 -2.83
N GLY A 4 -3.56 4.25 -3.82
CA GLY A 4 -2.79 3.15 -4.39
C GLY A 4 -1.65 3.69 -5.24
N ILE A 5 -0.45 3.19 -5.04
CA ILE A 5 0.72 3.60 -5.80
C ILE A 5 1.45 2.38 -6.34
N GLN A 6 1.99 2.51 -7.54
CA GLN A 6 3.02 1.62 -8.05
C GLN A 6 4.33 2.39 -8.12
N ILE A 7 5.35 1.86 -7.46
CA ILE A 7 6.69 2.43 -7.49
C ILE A 7 7.30 2.15 -8.86
N THR A 8 7.61 3.21 -9.61
CA THR A 8 8.22 3.15 -10.95
C THR A 8 9.72 3.39 -10.93
N LYS A 9 10.24 3.94 -9.83
CA LYS A 9 11.67 4.13 -9.61
C LYS A 9 11.94 4.19 -8.11
N ALA A 10 12.99 3.52 -7.65
CA ALA A 10 13.44 3.53 -6.27
C ALA A 10 14.94 3.28 -6.23
N ALA A 11 15.61 3.74 -5.18
CA ALA A 11 16.99 3.34 -4.92
C ALA A 11 17.13 1.85 -4.56
N ASN A 12 16.04 1.23 -4.08
CA ASN A 12 15.97 -0.20 -3.79
C ASN A 12 15.28 -0.95 -4.94
N ASP A 13 16.01 -1.83 -5.61
CA ASP A 13 15.49 -2.64 -6.73
C ASP A 13 14.34 -3.57 -6.33
N ASP A 14 14.21 -3.92 -5.04
CA ASP A 14 13.11 -4.75 -4.54
C ASP A 14 11.77 -4.01 -4.48
N LEU A 15 11.83 -2.67 -4.45
CA LEU A 15 10.67 -1.78 -4.51
C LEU A 15 10.24 -1.48 -5.94
N LEU A 16 11.08 -1.75 -6.94
CA LEU A 16 10.74 -1.45 -8.33
C LEU A 16 9.55 -2.32 -8.80
N ASN A 17 8.52 -1.69 -9.36
CA ASN A 17 7.25 -2.31 -9.76
C ASN A 17 6.44 -2.93 -8.62
N SER A 18 6.75 -2.59 -7.37
CA SER A 18 5.93 -2.97 -6.22
C SER A 18 4.67 -2.11 -6.11
N PHE A 19 3.62 -2.67 -5.49
CA PHE A 19 2.37 -1.97 -5.23
C PHE A 19 2.17 -1.73 -3.73
N TRP A 20 1.74 -0.52 -3.41
CA TRP A 20 1.58 -0.04 -2.05
C TRP A 20 0.30 0.77 -1.90
N LEU A 21 -0.23 0.80 -0.68
CA LEU A 21 -1.22 1.78 -0.27
C LEU A 21 -0.51 2.86 0.55
N LEU A 22 -0.42 4.06 -0.02
CA LEU A 22 0.16 5.21 0.63
C LEU A 22 -0.91 5.93 1.47
N ASP A 23 -0.68 6.02 2.77
CA ASP A 23 -1.44 6.88 3.67
C ASP A 23 -0.71 8.21 3.86
N SER A 24 -1.12 9.22 3.09
CA SER A 24 -0.54 10.56 3.15
C SER A 24 -0.85 11.31 4.45
N GLU A 25 -1.85 10.89 5.22
CA GLU A 25 -2.18 11.53 6.51
C GLU A 25 -1.28 11.02 7.63
N LYS A 26 -0.94 9.73 7.61
CA LYS A 26 -0.08 9.11 8.62
C LYS A 26 1.39 9.09 8.24
N GLY A 27 1.71 9.30 6.96
CA GLY A 27 3.07 9.11 6.44
C GLY A 27 3.48 7.63 6.46
N GLU A 28 2.52 6.75 6.26
CA GLU A 28 2.72 5.29 6.26
C GLU A 28 2.44 4.72 4.87
N ALA A 29 3.12 3.65 4.52
CA ALA A 29 2.88 2.87 3.32
C ALA A 29 2.62 1.43 3.72
N ARG A 30 1.52 0.86 3.24
CA ARG A 30 1.20 -0.55 3.41
C ARG A 30 1.62 -1.33 2.18
N CYS A 31 2.39 -2.38 2.38
CA CYS A 31 2.83 -3.26 1.30
C CYS A 31 1.66 -4.13 0.84
N ILE A 32 1.36 -4.10 -0.47
CA ILE A 32 0.45 -5.07 -1.09
C ILE A 32 1.26 -6.19 -1.73
N VAL A 33 2.26 -5.80 -2.51
CA VAL A 33 3.23 -6.75 -3.08
C VAL A 33 4.54 -6.02 -3.35
N ALA A 34 5.62 -6.58 -2.84
CA ALA A 34 6.99 -6.20 -3.18
C ALA A 34 7.72 -7.41 -3.76
N LYS A 35 8.82 -7.17 -4.45
CA LYS A 35 9.62 -8.26 -5.03
C LYS A 35 10.32 -9.09 -3.95
N ALA A 36 10.83 -8.41 -2.93
CA ALA A 36 11.46 -8.99 -1.74
C ALA A 36 11.54 -7.93 -0.63
N GLY A 37 11.94 -8.34 0.58
CA GLY A 37 12.29 -7.42 1.68
C GLY A 37 11.12 -6.85 2.49
N PHE A 38 9.87 -7.05 2.05
CA PHE A 38 8.66 -6.60 2.76
C PHE A 38 7.62 -7.71 2.79
N ALA A 39 6.96 -7.87 3.93
CA ALA A 39 5.87 -8.82 4.08
C ALA A 39 4.55 -8.26 3.54
N GLU A 40 3.64 -9.15 3.13
CA GLU A 40 2.27 -8.77 2.77
C GLU A 40 1.58 -8.10 3.96
N ASP A 41 0.83 -7.03 3.69
CA ASP A 41 0.16 -6.19 4.70
C ASP A 41 1.09 -5.48 5.70
N GLU A 42 2.43 -5.54 5.51
CA GLU A 42 3.37 -4.80 6.35
C GLU A 42 3.16 -3.30 6.20
N VAL A 43 2.98 -2.60 7.32
CA VAL A 43 2.90 -1.14 7.37
C VAL A 43 4.27 -0.60 7.75
N VAL A 44 4.85 0.22 6.87
CA VAL A 44 6.14 0.86 7.07
C VAL A 44 6.01 2.38 6.96
N ALA A 45 6.91 3.12 7.60
CA ALA A 45 6.99 4.56 7.39
C ALA A 45 7.41 4.85 5.93
N VAL A 46 6.84 5.88 5.31
CA VAL A 46 7.19 6.29 3.94
C VAL A 46 8.67 6.63 3.81
N SER A 47 9.27 7.19 4.87
CA SER A 47 10.71 7.45 4.95
C SER A 47 11.59 6.19 4.83
N LYS A 48 11.08 5.01 5.20
CA LYS A 48 11.78 3.73 5.04
C LYS A 48 11.89 3.30 3.58
N LEU A 49 10.98 3.76 2.72
CA LEU A 49 11.02 3.49 1.28
C LEU A 49 12.12 4.31 0.57
N GLY A 50 12.54 5.43 1.18
CA GLY A 50 13.55 6.32 0.64
C GLY A 50 13.04 7.18 -0.52
N ASP A 51 13.94 7.63 -1.38
CA ASP A 51 13.60 8.38 -2.59
C ASP A 51 12.95 7.45 -3.61
N ILE A 52 11.63 7.59 -3.76
CA ILE A 52 10.82 6.82 -4.70
C ILE A 52 10.05 7.75 -5.64
N GLU A 53 9.99 7.38 -6.92
CA GLU A 53 9.00 7.92 -7.85
C GLU A 53 7.93 6.85 -8.07
N TYR A 54 6.67 7.28 -8.06
CA TYR A 54 5.54 6.38 -8.20
C TYR A 54 4.48 6.97 -9.11
N ARG A 55 3.68 6.06 -9.68
CA ARG A 55 2.42 6.40 -10.35
C ARG A 55 1.25 6.03 -9.47
N GLU A 56 0.20 6.83 -9.53
CA GLU A 56 -1.06 6.49 -8.88
C GLU A 56 -1.76 5.36 -9.62
N VAL A 57 -2.29 4.42 -8.84
CA VAL A 57 -3.05 3.28 -9.32
C VAL A 57 -4.44 3.39 -8.73
N PRO A 58 -5.50 3.42 -9.57
CA PRO A 58 -6.87 3.45 -9.07
C PRO A 58 -7.14 2.24 -8.17
N VAL A 59 -7.52 2.49 -6.92
CA VAL A 59 -7.92 1.45 -5.96
C VAL A 59 -9.40 1.61 -5.69
N GLU A 60 -10.17 0.58 -6.01
CA GLU A 60 -11.59 0.52 -5.69
C GLU A 60 -11.77 -0.02 -4.27
N VAL A 61 -12.30 0.81 -3.38
CA VAL A 61 -12.67 0.36 -2.04
C VAL A 61 -14.07 -0.23 -2.10
N LYS A 62 -14.17 -1.56 -2.06
CA LYS A 62 -15.48 -2.22 -1.95
C LYS A 62 -16.16 -1.82 -0.63
N PRO A 63 -17.45 -1.47 -0.64
CA PRO A 63 -18.18 -1.16 0.58
C PRO A 63 -18.16 -2.36 1.53
N LYS A 64 -17.92 -2.09 2.81
CA LYS A 64 -17.93 -3.10 3.87
C LYS A 64 -19.37 -3.35 4.30
N PHE A 65 -19.86 -4.57 4.14
CA PHE A 65 -21.19 -4.96 4.62
C PHE A 65 -21.07 -5.63 5.99
N ALA A 66 -21.83 -5.14 6.97
CA ALA A 66 -21.95 -5.82 8.26
C ALA A 66 -23.09 -6.85 8.18
N LEU A 67 -22.76 -8.13 8.30
CA LEU A 67 -23.75 -9.18 8.44
C LEU A 67 -24.36 -9.11 9.84
N LYS A 68 -25.64 -8.79 9.94
CA LYS A 68 -26.36 -8.86 11.21
C LYS A 68 -26.77 -10.30 11.43
N VAL A 69 -26.13 -10.97 12.39
CA VAL A 69 -26.57 -12.29 12.85
C VAL A 69 -27.94 -12.12 13.51
N VAL A 70 -28.97 -12.70 12.90
CA VAL A 70 -30.32 -12.78 13.49
C VAL A 70 -30.42 -14.14 14.15
N ASN A 71 -30.31 -14.18 15.49
CA ASN A 71 -30.64 -15.40 16.22
C ASN A 71 -32.16 -15.59 16.18
N THR A 72 -32.59 -16.77 15.70
CA THR A 72 -34.00 -17.22 15.72
C THR A 72 -34.16 -18.24 16.83
#